data_AF-A0A6S7I5U0-F1
#
_entry.id   AF-A0A6S7I5U0-F1
#
_cell.length_a   1.000
_cell.length_b   1.000
_cell.length_c   1.000
_cell.angle_alpha   90.00
_cell.angle_beta   90.00
_cell.angle_gamma   90.00
#
_symmetry.space_group_name_H-M   'P 1'
#
loop_
_entity.id
_entity.type
_entity.pdbx_description
1 polymer ?
#
loop_
_entity_poly.entity_id
_entity_poly.type
_entity_poly.pdbx_seq_one_letter_code
_entity_poly.pdbx_strand_id
1 'polypeptide(L)' 'MVTGRVWKGSAFGGWKSRDGVPKLVDEYMAGKLKVDEFITSNMTLEKINDAFELMHHPVGNNLRTVIKF' A
#
# COMPACT_ATOMS: atom_id res chain seq x y z
N MET A 1 10.07 35.49 -6.97
CA MET A 1 9.88 35.18 -8.40
C MET A 1 9.80 33.66 -8.55
N VAL A 2 8.63 33.08 -8.78
CA VAL A 2 8.43 31.63 -8.96
C VAL A 2 8.41 31.35 -10.46
N THR A 3 9.58 31.08 -11.04
CA THR A 3 9.81 30.94 -12.50
C THR A 3 9.50 29.53 -13.02
N GLY A 4 8.22 29.16 -13.12
CA GLY A 4 7.80 27.99 -13.93
C GLY A 4 7.78 26.61 -13.25
N ARG A 5 7.76 26.56 -11.91
CA ARG A 5 7.51 25.29 -11.19
C ARG A 5 6.01 24.98 -11.20
N VAL A 6 5.64 23.71 -11.41
CA VAL A 6 4.25 23.24 -11.37
C VAL A 6 4.09 22.28 -10.20
N TRP A 7 3.13 22.58 -9.32
CA TRP A 7 2.73 21.68 -8.26
C TRP A 7 1.51 20.86 -8.72
N LYS A 8 1.62 19.53 -8.65
CA LYS A 8 0.51 18.61 -8.95
C LYS A 8 0.26 17.71 -7.75
N GLY A 9 -1.00 17.32 -7.57
CA GLY A 9 -1.42 16.28 -6.65
C GLY A 9 -2.00 15.09 -7.41
N SER A 10 -2.24 13.99 -6.70
CA SER A 10 -2.90 12.82 -7.24
C SER A 10 -3.75 12.15 -6.17
N ALA A 11 -4.96 11.74 -6.55
CA ALA A 11 -5.78 10.84 -5.76
C ALA A 11 -5.62 9.43 -6.34
N PHE A 12 -5.30 8.46 -5.49
CA PHE A 12 -5.15 7.05 -5.89
C PHE A 12 -4.18 6.83 -7.08
N GLY A 13 -3.12 7.64 -7.17
CA GLY A 13 -2.15 7.56 -8.27
C GLY A 13 -2.68 7.99 -9.64
N GLY A 14 -3.90 8.53 -9.73
CA GLY A 14 -4.55 8.91 -10.99
C GLY A 14 -5.27 7.75 -11.68
N TRP A 15 -5.40 6.61 -11.01
CA TRP A 15 -6.05 5.42 -11.54
C TRP A 15 -7.57 5.53 -11.46
N LYS A 16 -8.25 5.11 -12.54
CA LYS A 16 -9.68 4.79 -12.50
C LYS A 16 -9.84 3.38 -11.91
N SER A 17 -10.38 3.26 -10.71
CA SER A 17 -10.33 2.01 -9.93
C SER A 17 -10.85 0.77 -10.68
N ARG A 18 -12.07 0.83 -11.23
CA ARG A 18 -12.70 -0.32 -11.92
C ARG A 18 -11.90 -0.83 -13.12
N ASP A 19 -11.27 0.07 -13.87
CA ASP A 19 -10.54 -0.28 -15.08
C ASP A 19 -9.03 -0.48 -14.84
N GLY A 20 -8.50 0.14 -13.78
CA GLY A 20 -7.07 0.21 -13.47
C GLY A 20 -6.61 -0.90 -12.52
N VAL A 21 -7.39 -1.21 -11.48
CA VAL A 21 -7.00 -2.24 -10.50
C VAL A 21 -6.80 -3.62 -11.14
N PRO A 22 -7.67 -4.11 -12.05
CA PRO A 22 -7.44 -5.39 -12.71
C PRO A 22 -6.08 -5.45 -13.45
N LYS A 23 -5.68 -4.36 -14.10
CA LYS A 23 -4.39 -4.28 -14.80
C LYS A 23 -3.20 -4.36 -13.83
N LEU A 24 -3.32 -3.72 -12.66
CA LEU A 24 -2.30 -3.81 -11.62
C LEU A 24 -2.17 -5.23 -11.07
N VAL A 25 -3.29 -5.96 -10.95
CA VAL A 25 -3.27 -7.38 -10.59
C VAL A 25 -2.57 -8.20 -11.67
N ASP A 26 -2.90 -7.98 -12.95
CA ASP A 26 -2.24 -8.68 -14.06
C ASP A 26 -0.72 -8.44 -14.07
N GLU A 27 -0.27 -7.20 -13.80
CA GLU A 27 1.15 -6.88 -13.68
C GLU A 27 1.83 -7.57 -12.48
N TYR A 28 1.15 -7.69 -11.35
CA TYR A 28 1.63 -8.46 -10.20
C TYR A 28 1.74 -9.95 -10.52
N MET A 29 0.70 -10.53 -11.13
CA MET A 29 0.71 -11.94 -11.54
C MET A 29 1.77 -12.23 -12.60
N ALA A 30 2.09 -11.25 -13.46
CA ALA A 30 3.19 -11.32 -14.42
C ALA A 30 4.59 -11.08 -13.81
N GLY A 31 4.69 -10.88 -12.49
CA GLY A 31 5.94 -10.64 -11.78
C GLY A 31 6.57 -9.27 -12.05
N LYS A 32 5.85 -8.35 -12.70
CA LYS A 32 6.34 -7.00 -13.02
C LYS A 32 6.15 -6.02 -11.87
N LEU A 33 5.13 -6.25 -11.05
CA LEU A 33 4.83 -5.46 -9.86
C LEU A 33 5.16 -6.26 -8.61
N LYS A 34 5.93 -5.68 -7.70
CA LYS A 34 6.23 -6.27 -6.39
C LYS A 34 5.12 -5.87 -5.42
N VAL A 35 4.47 -6.86 -4.79
CA VAL A 35 3.45 -6.62 -3.76
C VAL A 35 3.84 -7.28 -2.44
N ASP A 36 4.35 -8.52 -2.50
CA ASP A 36 4.65 -9.33 -1.32
C ASP A 36 5.72 -8.69 -0.42
N GLU A 37 6.69 -7.97 -1.01
CA GLU A 37 7.75 -7.27 -0.26
C GLU A 37 7.21 -6.18 0.67
N PHE A 38 6.01 -5.67 0.42
CA PHE A 38 5.37 -4.68 1.28
C PHE A 38 4.64 -5.31 2.47
N ILE A 39 4.41 -6.63 2.45
CA ILE A 39 3.74 -7.35 3.53
C ILE A 39 4.79 -7.78 4.56
N THR A 40 4.84 -7.08 5.68
CA THR A 40 5.78 -7.32 6.78
C THR A 40 5.18 -8.16 7.89
N SER A 41 3.86 -8.24 7.99
CA SER A 41 3.18 -8.98 9.06
C SER A 41 1.84 -9.57 8.59
N ASN A 42 1.47 -10.70 9.18
CA ASN A 42 0.18 -11.37 8.97
C ASN A 42 -0.46 -11.63 10.33
N MET A 43 -1.71 -11.24 10.51
CA MET A 43 -2.43 -11.34 11.79
C MET A 43 -3.88 -11.76 11.54
N THR A 44 -4.55 -12.26 12.57
CA THR A 44 -5.98 -12.57 12.51
C THR A 44 -6.81 -11.37 12.96
N LEU A 45 -8.10 -11.33 12.59
CA LEU A 45 -8.99 -10.21 12.93
C LEU A 45 -9.12 -9.97 14.44
N GLU A 46 -9.01 -11.01 15.27
CA GLU A 46 -9.08 -10.88 16.73
C GLU A 46 -7.95 -10.01 17.30
N LYS A 47 -6.83 -9.92 16.58
CA LYS A 47 -5.64 -9.14 16.96
C LYS A 47 -5.57 -7.78 16.27
N ILE A 48 -6.72 -7.24 15.84
CA ILE A 48 -6.75 -5.98 15.10
C ILE A 48 -6.12 -4.81 15.89
N ASN A 49 -6.28 -4.77 17.21
CA ASN A 49 -5.71 -3.72 18.05
C ASN A 49 -4.17 -3.78 18.07
N ASP A 50 -3.59 -4.97 18.20
CA ASP A 50 -2.14 -5.19 18.10
C ASP A 50 -1.59 -4.70 16.75
N ALA A 51 -2.36 -4.86 15.65
CA ALA A 51 -1.99 -4.35 14.34
C ALA A 51 -1.94 -2.80 14.30
N PHE A 52 -2.82 -2.11 15.05
CA PHE A 52 -2.75 -0.65 15.21
C PHE A 52 -1.53 -0.20 16.01
N GLU A 53 -1.16 -0.94 17.05
CA GLU A 53 0.08 -0.66 17.81
C GLU A 53 1.32 -0.83 16.92
N LEU A 54 1.34 -1.87 16.08
CA LEU A 54 2.39 -2.15 15.11
C LEU A 54 2.55 -1.05 14.04
N MET A 55 1.53 -0.26 13.75
CA MET A 55 1.64 0.88 12.82
C MET A 55 2.39 2.07 13.44
N HIS A 56 2.33 2.24 14.76
CA HIS A 56 2.97 3.36 15.47
C HIS A 56 4.36 3.01 15.98
N HIS A 57 4.76 1.74 15.85
CA HIS A 57 5.99 1.26 16.45
C HIS A 57 7.20 2.02 15.88
N PRO A 58 8.02 2.67 16.73
CA PRO A 58 9.09 3.57 16.28
C PRO A 58 10.25 2.85 15.58
N VAL A 59 10.33 1.53 15.70
CA VAL A 59 11.24 0.69 14.91
C VAL A 59 10.52 0.31 13.61
N GLY A 60 10.98 0.88 12.48
CA GLY A 60 10.35 0.81 11.14
C GLY A 60 10.34 -0.55 10.47
N ASN A 61 10.01 -1.61 11.21
CA ASN A 61 9.97 -2.99 10.72
C ASN A 61 8.60 -3.38 10.14
N ASN A 62 7.60 -2.49 10.21
CA ASN A 62 6.27 -2.76 9.68
C ASN A 62 5.87 -1.77 8.57
N LEU A 63 5.64 -2.29 7.37
CA LEU A 63 5.12 -1.56 6.21
C LEU A 63 3.61 -1.81 6.04
N ARG A 64 3.20 -3.08 5.99
CA ARG A 64 1.79 -3.50 5.89
C ARG A 64 1.57 -4.78 6.68
N THR A 65 0.47 -4.77 7.44
CA THR A 65 -0.09 -5.96 8.09
C THR A 65 -1.29 -6.43 7.28
N VAL A 66 -1.28 -7.69 6.84
CA VAL A 66 -2.47 -8.33 6.23
C VAL A 66 -3.29 -8.99 7.34
N ILE A 67 -4.57 -8.62 7.41
CA ILE A 67 -5.53 -9.21 8.35
C ILE A 67 -6.25 -10.36 7.66
N LYS A 68 -6.25 -11.52 8.32
CA LYS A 68 -6.95 -12.73 7.91
C LYS A 68 -8.17 -12.95 8.80
N PHE A 69 -9.21 -13.57 8.23
CA PHE A 69 -10.47 -13.89 8.89
C PHE A 69 -10.52 -15.38 9.22
#